data_AF-A0A1S1Z182-F1
#
_entry.id   AF-A0A1S1Z182-F1
#
_cell.length_a   1.000
_cell.length_b   1.000
_cell.length_c   1.000
_cell.angle_alpha   90.00
_cell.angle_beta   90.00
_cell.angle_gamma   90.00
#
_symmetry.space_group_name_H-M   'P 1'
#
loop_
_entity.id
_entity.type
_entity.pdbx_description
1 polymer ?
#
loop_
_entity_poly.entity_id
_entity_poly.type
_entity_poly.pdbx_seq_one_letter_code
_entity_poly.pdbx_strand_id
1 'polypeptide(L)'
;MIFNKYRSLIAALAVAFLASCTLEVDDFQTSSGTDQSGKALDFTTYVALGNSLTAGVTDNAWMAKSQVNSYPQLIANKLQEVGLGATGFNQPLISHSGEEYFGAPFILTSQGPCFNCKTPKVPTTNIYQEHGGFHNMAVSGMKAVEVNNPALAAGVYAYFASNPGRSTVLSDALMQNPTFFSVWLGANDVLGYATSGGSMGPGSITSQSDYEEAIGMVLDSMDARGAKGALLNVPDITNAALFQTTPNTLEKMLAANGMELTDEFLTLVNGYLANAFDSSIIKQVEVARPTITSLLTPIPAAGNANTIGIAVQTAPSLGKDPSVAADLAYTVVYLGAYNEALGMGASMEQAHQAGLAYTASPEGQASITQLVALGIDQSWASLTGTEEEVDAIIDAAVETTKAQLKAAGFYPEFTAESNQLPVYDETSPTMLRVPAEGTLFSLAALNKIVALGELILSGGELDIAKLKDYLPVNDATVSQFEFLESVDVTAVKTAIDGYNSYLEEQAGERDLAYVDVKSIMDDTVTGTIIDGVTYTTAYISGNLFSLDGAHLTQRGYAVIANFTIDAINKQYGSKIPTVQQNDYPVIEEGTPDPVPSN
;
A
#
# COMPACT_ATOMS: atom_id res chain seq x y z
N MET A 1 49.19 -1.28 -68.86
CA MET A 1 49.40 -2.76 -68.90
C MET A 1 49.73 -3.40 -67.54
N ILE A 2 49.98 -2.65 -66.46
CA ILE A 2 50.43 -3.23 -65.18
C ILE A 2 49.26 -3.70 -64.30
N PHE A 3 48.12 -3.01 -64.33
CA PHE A 3 46.95 -3.34 -63.48
C PHE A 3 46.27 -4.69 -63.80
N ASN A 4 46.25 -5.13 -65.07
CA ASN A 4 45.59 -6.39 -65.44
C ASN A 4 46.36 -7.64 -65.00
N LYS A 5 47.68 -7.55 -64.76
CA LYS A 5 48.50 -8.71 -64.34
C LYS A 5 48.31 -9.11 -62.88
N TYR A 6 47.81 -8.20 -62.03
CA TYR A 6 47.69 -8.44 -60.59
C TYR A 6 46.25 -8.56 -60.10
N ARG A 7 45.23 -8.53 -60.98
CA ARG A 7 43.82 -8.64 -60.57
C ARG A 7 43.53 -9.94 -59.84
N SER A 8 44.10 -11.05 -60.30
CA SER A 8 43.95 -12.35 -59.63
C SER A 8 44.71 -12.42 -58.30
N LEU A 9 45.82 -11.71 -58.18
CA LEU A 9 46.64 -11.66 -56.96
C LEU A 9 46.02 -10.75 -55.89
N ILE A 10 45.42 -9.64 -56.30
CA ILE A 10 44.68 -8.71 -55.43
C ILE A 10 43.36 -9.36 -54.99
N ALA A 11 42.66 -10.08 -55.88
CA ALA A 11 41.48 -10.87 -55.52
C ALA A 11 41.84 -12.01 -54.56
N ALA A 12 42.96 -12.72 -54.78
CA ALA A 12 43.43 -13.75 -53.86
C ALA A 12 43.86 -13.18 -52.50
N LEU A 13 44.50 -12.00 -52.45
CA LEU A 13 44.83 -11.32 -51.20
C LEU A 13 43.58 -10.84 -50.44
N ALA A 14 42.56 -10.35 -51.15
CA ALA A 14 41.30 -9.93 -50.56
C ALA A 14 40.49 -11.12 -50.01
N VAL A 15 40.48 -12.25 -50.71
CA VAL A 15 39.88 -13.50 -50.23
C VAL A 15 40.67 -14.08 -49.05
N ALA A 16 42.01 -13.97 -49.04
CA ALA A 16 42.84 -14.38 -47.91
C ALA A 16 42.66 -13.48 -46.67
N PHE A 17 42.45 -12.16 -46.85
CA PHE A 17 42.12 -11.23 -45.76
C PHE A 17 40.71 -11.43 -45.20
N LEU A 18 39.75 -11.84 -46.04
CA LEU A 18 38.39 -12.20 -45.62
C LEU A 18 38.33 -13.59 -44.95
N ALA A 19 39.23 -14.51 -45.31
CA ALA A 19 39.35 -15.83 -44.68
C ALA A 19 40.24 -15.84 -43.41
N SER A 20 41.09 -14.83 -43.21
CA SER A 20 41.88 -14.67 -41.99
C SER A 20 41.11 -14.06 -40.82
N CYS A 21 39.90 -13.56 -41.07
CA CYS A 21 38.92 -13.26 -40.03
C CYS A 21 38.04 -14.51 -39.84
N THR A 22 38.65 -15.61 -39.40
CA THR A 22 37.87 -16.53 -38.58
C THR A 22 37.60 -15.74 -37.31
N LEU A 23 36.34 -15.35 -37.10
CA LEU A 23 35.90 -15.02 -35.76
C LEU A 23 36.15 -16.29 -34.96
N GLU A 24 37.26 -16.33 -34.22
CA GLU A 24 37.32 -17.14 -33.02
C GLU A 24 36.20 -16.57 -32.15
N VAL A 25 35.03 -17.20 -32.24
CA VAL A 25 34.04 -17.09 -31.19
C VAL A 25 34.75 -17.71 -30.00
N ASP A 26 35.22 -16.88 -29.07
CA ASP A 26 35.62 -17.37 -27.76
C ASP A 26 34.42 -18.16 -27.24
N ASP A 27 34.52 -19.49 -27.30
CA ASP A 27 33.50 -20.37 -26.73
C ASP A 27 33.31 -19.91 -25.28
N PHE A 28 32.08 -19.56 -24.91
CA PHE A 28 31.76 -19.13 -23.56
C PHE A 28 32.23 -20.22 -22.57
N GLN A 29 33.40 -20.00 -21.97
CA GLN A 29 33.99 -20.95 -21.03
C GLN A 29 33.26 -20.79 -19.71
N THR A 30 32.45 -21.77 -19.33
CA THR A 30 31.75 -21.77 -18.06
C THR A 30 32.76 -21.97 -16.92
N SER A 31 32.51 -21.34 -15.77
CA SER A 31 33.36 -21.47 -14.58
C SER A 31 32.54 -21.33 -13.32
N SER A 32 32.89 -22.10 -12.29
CA SER A 32 32.30 -21.96 -10.96
C SER A 32 32.72 -20.65 -10.29
N GLY A 33 33.86 -20.07 -10.68
CA GLY A 33 34.48 -18.97 -9.95
C GLY A 33 35.10 -19.43 -8.62
N THR A 34 35.53 -18.48 -7.80
CA THR A 34 36.10 -18.71 -6.46
C THR A 34 35.56 -17.75 -5.40
N ASP A 35 35.55 -18.17 -4.15
CA ASP A 35 35.33 -17.29 -3.00
C ASP A 35 36.56 -16.39 -2.75
N GLN A 36 36.47 -15.49 -1.77
CA GLN A 36 37.57 -14.60 -1.39
C GLN A 36 38.86 -15.32 -0.95
N SER A 37 38.77 -16.59 -0.54
CA SER A 37 39.93 -17.42 -0.19
C SER A 37 40.59 -18.09 -1.40
N GLY A 38 39.99 -17.97 -2.58
CA GLY A 38 40.42 -18.64 -3.81
C GLY A 38 39.91 -20.09 -3.93
N LYS A 39 38.98 -20.51 -3.06
CA LYS A 39 38.35 -21.83 -3.14
C LYS A 39 37.25 -21.80 -4.20
N ALA A 40 37.24 -22.81 -5.08
CA ALA A 40 36.19 -22.94 -6.09
C ALA A 40 34.80 -23.06 -5.44
N LEU A 41 33.80 -22.37 -6.02
CA LEU A 41 32.42 -22.45 -5.55
C LEU A 41 31.85 -23.85 -5.80
N ASP A 42 31.06 -24.32 -4.83
CA ASP A 42 30.40 -25.62 -4.88
C ASP A 42 28.88 -25.43 -5.01
N PHE A 43 28.36 -25.59 -6.22
CA PHE A 43 26.92 -25.51 -6.50
C PHE A 43 26.21 -26.85 -6.40
N THR A 44 26.87 -27.92 -5.91
CA THR A 44 26.31 -29.28 -5.92
C THR A 44 24.91 -29.34 -5.29
N THR A 45 24.75 -28.70 -4.13
CA THR A 45 23.46 -28.62 -3.43
C THR A 45 23.06 -27.15 -3.28
N TYR A 46 22.21 -26.68 -4.19
CA TYR A 46 21.61 -25.35 -4.12
C TYR A 46 20.29 -25.41 -3.34
N VAL A 47 20.15 -24.57 -2.31
CA VAL A 47 18.91 -24.41 -1.52
C VAL A 47 18.44 -22.96 -1.53
N ALA A 48 17.14 -22.73 -1.73
CA ALA A 48 16.54 -21.41 -1.68
C ALA A 48 15.60 -21.29 -0.48
N LEU A 49 15.73 -20.20 0.28
CA LEU A 49 14.87 -19.82 1.40
C LEU A 49 14.17 -18.51 1.05
N GLY A 50 12.85 -18.47 1.27
CA GLY A 50 12.10 -17.26 0.97
C GLY A 50 10.61 -17.44 1.16
N ASN A 51 9.86 -16.53 0.57
CA ASN A 51 8.40 -16.52 0.65
C ASN A 51 7.75 -16.82 -0.71
N SER A 52 6.53 -16.32 -0.93
CA SER A 52 5.79 -16.48 -2.17
C SER A 52 6.57 -16.05 -3.43
N LEU A 53 7.41 -15.01 -3.33
CA LEU A 53 8.26 -14.55 -4.44
C LEU A 53 9.35 -15.57 -4.79
N THR A 54 9.89 -16.27 -3.80
CA THR A 54 10.89 -17.34 -4.04
C THR A 54 10.26 -18.61 -4.55
N ALA A 55 9.02 -18.86 -4.13
CA ALA A 55 8.30 -20.04 -4.52
C ALA A 55 7.67 -19.97 -5.92
N GLY A 56 7.56 -18.79 -6.52
CA GLY A 56 6.95 -18.62 -7.84
C GLY A 56 5.42 -18.54 -7.80
N VAL A 57 4.83 -17.94 -6.76
CA VAL A 57 3.39 -17.61 -6.75
C VAL A 57 3.12 -16.63 -7.89
N THR A 58 2.04 -16.84 -8.66
CA THR A 58 1.57 -15.88 -9.65
C THR A 58 0.06 -15.82 -9.59
N ASP A 59 -0.53 -14.68 -9.96
CA ASP A 59 -1.97 -14.53 -10.13
C ASP A 59 -2.77 -14.96 -8.88
N ASN A 60 -2.28 -14.65 -7.68
CA ASN A 60 -2.88 -15.01 -6.39
C ASN A 60 -2.90 -16.51 -6.06
N ALA A 61 -2.10 -17.34 -6.74
CA ALA A 61 -2.07 -18.77 -6.47
C ALA A 61 -0.69 -19.43 -6.60
N TRP A 62 -0.50 -20.46 -5.79
CA TRP A 62 0.61 -21.40 -5.91
C TRP A 62 0.24 -22.51 -6.89
N MET A 63 0.91 -22.53 -8.04
CA MET A 63 0.60 -23.46 -9.13
C MET A 63 1.87 -24.06 -9.69
N ALA A 64 1.88 -25.37 -9.92
CA ALA A 64 3.04 -26.08 -10.46
C ALA A 64 3.56 -25.43 -11.76
N LYS A 65 2.65 -24.96 -12.63
CA LYS A 65 3.00 -24.28 -13.90
C LYS A 65 3.79 -22.97 -13.72
N SER A 66 3.58 -22.23 -12.64
CA SER A 66 4.34 -21.02 -12.34
C SER A 66 5.59 -21.32 -11.51
N GLN A 67 5.50 -22.29 -10.59
CA GLN A 67 6.62 -22.71 -9.73
C GLN A 67 7.82 -23.24 -10.53
N VAL A 68 7.58 -23.94 -11.66
CA VAL A 68 8.69 -24.37 -12.56
C VAL A 68 9.44 -23.21 -13.21
N ASN A 69 8.90 -21.99 -13.14
CA ASN A 69 9.52 -20.75 -13.62
C ASN A 69 9.87 -19.79 -12.46
N SER A 70 9.88 -20.28 -11.22
CA SER A 70 10.40 -19.54 -10.07
C SER A 70 11.90 -19.23 -10.26
N TYR A 71 12.37 -18.09 -9.73
CA TYR A 71 13.76 -17.68 -9.90
C TYR A 71 14.78 -18.75 -9.43
N PRO A 72 14.57 -19.51 -8.32
CA PRO A 72 15.49 -20.57 -7.94
C PRO A 72 15.50 -21.74 -8.93
N GLN A 73 14.33 -22.10 -9.52
CA GLN A 73 14.30 -23.14 -10.55
C GLN A 73 15.14 -22.76 -11.75
N LEU A 74 15.03 -21.51 -12.18
CA LEU A 74 15.71 -21.00 -13.37
C LEU A 74 17.23 -20.98 -13.16
N ILE A 75 17.69 -20.56 -11.97
CA ILE A 75 19.11 -20.63 -11.59
C ILE A 75 19.58 -22.09 -11.57
N ALA A 76 18.83 -22.98 -10.93
CA ALA A 76 19.17 -24.40 -10.86
C ALA A 76 19.26 -25.04 -12.25
N ASN A 77 18.36 -24.68 -13.17
CA ASN A 77 18.37 -25.15 -14.55
C ASN A 77 19.65 -24.69 -15.26
N LYS A 78 20.05 -23.42 -15.09
CA LYS A 78 21.27 -22.88 -15.70
C LYS A 78 22.55 -23.52 -15.15
N LEU A 79 22.62 -23.73 -13.84
CA LEU A 79 23.73 -24.47 -13.20
C LEU A 79 23.85 -25.90 -13.73
N GLN A 80 22.71 -26.60 -13.92
CA GLN A 80 22.67 -27.94 -14.50
C GLN A 80 23.09 -27.94 -15.98
N GLU A 81 22.59 -26.98 -16.77
CA GLU A 81 22.90 -26.84 -18.19
C GLU A 81 24.41 -26.74 -18.45
N VAL A 82 25.13 -26.02 -17.59
CA VAL A 82 26.59 -25.84 -17.70
C VAL A 82 27.41 -26.80 -16.83
N GLY A 83 26.76 -27.79 -16.21
CA GLY A 83 27.41 -28.84 -15.42
C GLY A 83 28.09 -28.35 -14.13
N LEU A 84 27.66 -27.22 -13.57
CA LEU A 84 28.23 -26.65 -12.34
C LEU A 84 27.61 -27.23 -11.06
N GLY A 85 26.39 -27.77 -11.10
CA GLY A 85 25.74 -28.36 -9.92
C GLY A 85 24.22 -28.33 -9.97
N ALA A 86 23.60 -28.27 -8.78
CA ALA A 86 22.16 -28.24 -8.56
C ALA A 86 21.37 -29.41 -9.20
N THR A 87 22.04 -30.55 -9.42
CA THR A 87 21.41 -31.73 -10.00
C THR A 87 20.35 -32.27 -9.04
N GLY A 88 19.12 -32.45 -9.54
CA GLY A 88 18.00 -32.92 -8.72
C GLY A 88 17.38 -31.83 -7.83
N PHE A 89 17.56 -30.56 -8.18
CA PHE A 89 16.82 -29.46 -7.55
C PHE A 89 15.31 -29.76 -7.57
N ASN A 90 14.69 -29.69 -6.38
CA ASN A 90 13.34 -30.19 -6.14
C ASN A 90 12.52 -29.11 -5.42
N GLN A 91 11.24 -29.00 -5.78
CA GLN A 91 10.33 -28.00 -5.22
C GLN A 91 9.01 -28.65 -4.81
N PRO A 92 8.33 -28.14 -3.77
CA PRO A 92 7.02 -28.63 -3.38
C PRO A 92 5.95 -28.15 -4.38
N LEU A 93 5.86 -28.82 -5.53
CA LEU A 93 4.93 -28.45 -6.59
C LEU A 93 3.48 -28.65 -6.14
N ILE A 94 2.64 -27.66 -6.45
CA ILE A 94 1.22 -27.65 -6.15
C ILE A 94 0.46 -27.93 -7.44
N SER A 95 -0.03 -29.15 -7.61
CA SER A 95 -0.77 -29.55 -8.80
C SER A 95 -2.11 -28.83 -8.94
N HIS A 96 -2.74 -28.44 -7.83
CA HIS A 96 -4.01 -27.71 -7.79
C HIS A 96 -3.99 -26.68 -6.67
N SER A 97 -4.19 -25.40 -6.98
CA SER A 97 -4.31 -24.36 -5.98
C SER A 97 -5.66 -24.48 -5.27
N GLY A 98 -5.63 -24.86 -3.99
CA GLY A 98 -6.81 -24.89 -3.13
C GLY A 98 -6.97 -23.58 -2.38
N GLU A 99 -8.17 -23.00 -2.43
CA GLU A 99 -8.56 -21.71 -1.81
C GLU A 99 -8.10 -21.52 -0.36
N GLU A 100 -7.99 -22.60 0.42
CA GLU A 100 -7.68 -22.54 1.86
C GLU A 100 -6.19 -22.39 2.18
N TYR A 101 -5.29 -22.85 1.29
CA TYR A 101 -3.85 -22.90 1.61
C TYR A 101 -2.95 -22.37 0.50
N PHE A 102 -3.37 -22.46 -0.76
CA PHE A 102 -2.49 -22.17 -1.91
C PHE A 102 -3.03 -21.05 -2.79
N GLY A 103 -4.01 -20.28 -2.30
CA GLY A 103 -4.67 -19.21 -3.04
C GLY A 103 -5.63 -19.71 -4.12
N ALA A 104 -6.29 -18.77 -4.79
CA ALA A 104 -7.20 -19.01 -5.90
C ALA A 104 -6.75 -18.16 -7.09
N PRO A 105 -6.46 -18.76 -8.25
CA PRO A 105 -5.84 -18.05 -9.35
C PRO A 105 -6.81 -17.03 -9.93
N PHE A 106 -6.36 -15.80 -10.07
CA PHE A 106 -7.06 -14.80 -10.87
C PHE A 106 -6.90 -15.14 -12.35
N ILE A 107 -7.98 -14.96 -13.11
CA ILE A 107 -8.01 -15.28 -14.54
C ILE A 107 -8.33 -14.01 -15.31
N LEU A 108 -7.55 -13.70 -16.34
CA LEU A 108 -7.87 -12.62 -17.25
C LEU A 108 -9.02 -13.06 -18.19
N THR A 109 -10.14 -12.35 -18.15
CA THR A 109 -11.29 -12.57 -19.05
C THR A 109 -11.39 -11.45 -20.08
N SER A 110 -12.32 -11.57 -21.04
CA SER A 110 -12.62 -10.49 -21.98
C SER A 110 -13.18 -9.22 -21.32
N GLN A 111 -13.55 -9.28 -20.04
CA GLN A 111 -14.04 -8.15 -19.24
C GLN A 111 -13.00 -7.65 -18.22
N GLY A 112 -11.76 -8.16 -18.29
CA GLY A 112 -10.70 -7.88 -17.30
C GLY A 112 -10.48 -9.03 -16.31
N PRO A 113 -9.61 -8.83 -15.29
CA PRO A 113 -9.31 -9.84 -14.29
C PRO A 113 -10.55 -10.25 -13.50
N CYS A 114 -10.76 -11.56 -13.37
CA CYS A 114 -11.84 -12.11 -12.57
C CYS A 114 -11.33 -12.56 -11.20
N PHE A 115 -11.60 -11.74 -10.18
CA PHE A 115 -11.20 -12.01 -8.80
C PHE A 115 -12.07 -13.07 -8.10
N ASN A 116 -13.21 -13.43 -8.68
CA ASN A 116 -14.17 -14.40 -8.14
C ASN A 116 -14.29 -15.69 -8.98
N CYS A 117 -13.45 -15.87 -10.00
CA CYS A 117 -13.47 -17.06 -10.84
C CYS A 117 -12.75 -18.20 -10.13
N LYS A 118 -13.52 -19.03 -9.43
CA LYS A 118 -12.99 -20.11 -8.59
C LYS A 118 -12.82 -21.40 -9.39
N THR A 119 -11.67 -22.06 -9.23
CA THR A 119 -11.50 -23.48 -9.56
C THR A 119 -11.61 -24.33 -8.28
N PRO A 120 -12.36 -25.46 -8.27
CA PRO A 120 -12.46 -26.32 -7.08
C PRO A 120 -11.17 -27.12 -6.71
N LYS A 121 -10.86 -27.08 -5.40
CA LYS A 121 -9.99 -27.83 -4.46
C LYS A 121 -9.67 -29.34 -4.77
N VAL A 122 -8.60 -30.03 -4.29
CA VAL A 122 -7.52 -29.85 -3.26
C VAL A 122 -6.32 -30.81 -3.54
N PRO A 123 -5.08 -30.54 -3.09
CA PRO A 123 -4.17 -31.59 -2.60
C PRO A 123 -4.17 -31.58 -1.05
N THR A 124 -4.63 -32.67 -0.43
CA THR A 124 -4.93 -32.74 1.03
C THR A 124 -3.84 -33.38 1.89
N THR A 125 -2.73 -33.83 1.30
CA THR A 125 -1.74 -34.63 2.03
C THR A 125 -0.35 -34.04 1.92
N ASN A 126 0.38 -34.10 3.03
CA ASN A 126 1.80 -33.76 3.05
C ASN A 126 2.55 -34.69 2.08
N ILE A 127 3.32 -34.09 1.16
CA ILE A 127 3.99 -34.80 0.05
C ILE A 127 5.44 -35.21 0.38
N TYR A 128 5.94 -34.88 1.57
CA TYR A 128 7.33 -35.14 1.96
C TYR A 128 7.69 -36.63 1.90
N GLN A 129 6.78 -37.52 2.31
CA GLN A 129 7.04 -38.96 2.29
C GLN A 129 7.18 -39.52 0.87
N GLU A 130 6.55 -38.89 -0.12
CA GLU A 130 6.56 -39.32 -1.52
C GLU A 130 7.76 -38.75 -2.28
N HIS A 131 8.13 -37.51 -2.00
CA HIS A 131 9.13 -36.77 -2.77
C HIS A 131 10.47 -36.55 -2.04
N GLY A 132 10.51 -36.79 -0.73
CA GLY A 132 11.69 -36.54 0.10
C GLY A 132 11.91 -35.05 0.38
N GLY A 133 13.19 -34.68 0.52
CA GLY A 133 13.61 -33.29 0.77
C GLY A 133 13.40 -32.36 -0.41
N PHE A 134 13.23 -31.07 -0.12
CA PHE A 134 13.05 -30.01 -1.10
C PHE A 134 14.18 -28.99 -1.01
N HIS A 135 14.54 -28.44 -2.15
CA HIS A 135 15.61 -27.45 -2.30
C HIS A 135 15.05 -26.03 -2.34
N ASN A 136 13.89 -25.83 -2.98
CA ASN A 136 13.12 -24.61 -2.79
C ASN A 136 12.27 -24.74 -1.52
N MET A 137 12.75 -24.17 -0.43
CA MET A 137 12.14 -24.21 0.90
C MET A 137 11.28 -22.97 1.18
N ALA A 138 10.82 -22.31 0.12
CA ALA A 138 10.03 -21.12 0.26
C ALA A 138 8.59 -21.39 0.72
N VAL A 139 8.07 -20.54 1.61
CA VAL A 139 6.71 -20.66 2.16
C VAL A 139 5.94 -19.36 1.92
N SER A 140 4.84 -19.43 1.17
CA SER A 140 3.98 -18.27 0.93
C SER A 140 3.51 -17.64 2.25
N GLY A 141 3.58 -16.31 2.35
CA GLY A 141 3.21 -15.55 3.55
C GLY A 141 4.26 -15.52 4.68
N MET A 142 5.31 -16.35 4.62
CA MET A 142 6.31 -16.42 5.70
C MET A 142 7.09 -15.10 5.85
N LYS A 143 7.18 -14.61 7.09
CA LYS A 143 8.07 -13.54 7.54
C LYS A 143 9.46 -14.09 7.90
N ALA A 144 10.49 -13.24 7.93
CA ALA A 144 11.84 -13.66 8.31
C ALA A 144 11.87 -14.37 9.68
N VAL A 145 11.18 -13.80 10.67
CA VAL A 145 11.11 -14.31 12.05
C VAL A 145 10.44 -15.69 12.19
N GLU A 146 9.78 -16.18 11.15
CA GLU A 146 9.07 -17.46 11.16
C GLU A 146 9.88 -18.62 10.58
N VAL A 147 11.05 -18.33 9.98
CA VAL A 147 11.89 -19.33 9.28
C VAL A 147 12.31 -20.50 10.19
N ASN A 148 12.44 -20.24 11.49
CA ASN A 148 12.75 -21.23 12.51
C ASN A 148 11.57 -21.53 13.46
N ASN A 149 10.33 -21.27 13.02
CA ASN A 149 9.14 -21.51 13.82
C ASN A 149 8.39 -22.77 13.34
N PRO A 150 8.30 -23.85 14.14
CA PRO A 150 7.58 -25.06 13.75
C PRO A 150 6.06 -24.85 13.67
N ALA A 151 5.51 -23.78 14.25
CA ALA A 151 4.09 -23.44 14.17
C ALA A 151 3.68 -23.03 12.75
N LEU A 152 4.62 -22.69 11.86
CA LEU A 152 4.33 -22.41 10.46
C LEU A 152 3.68 -23.61 9.73
N ALA A 153 3.87 -24.82 10.27
CA ALA A 153 3.18 -26.04 9.83
C ALA A 153 1.68 -26.07 10.20
N ALA A 154 1.12 -25.00 10.77
CA ALA A 154 -0.33 -24.78 10.80
C ALA A 154 -0.89 -24.29 9.46
N GLY A 155 -0.03 -23.82 8.56
CA GLY A 155 -0.37 -23.33 7.22
C GLY A 155 0.35 -24.09 6.10
N VAL A 156 0.75 -23.37 5.05
CA VAL A 156 1.29 -23.89 3.79
C VAL A 156 2.48 -24.84 3.97
N TYR A 157 3.35 -24.58 4.95
CA TYR A 157 4.52 -25.41 5.22
C TYR A 157 4.13 -26.85 5.60
N ALA A 158 2.95 -27.09 6.18
CA ALA A 158 2.46 -28.43 6.52
C ALA A 158 2.45 -29.39 5.32
N TYR A 159 2.31 -28.85 4.11
CA TYR A 159 2.26 -29.61 2.87
C TYR A 159 3.58 -30.31 2.53
N PHE A 160 4.71 -29.75 2.96
CA PHE A 160 6.04 -30.27 2.57
C PHE A 160 7.05 -30.30 3.72
N ALA A 161 6.60 -30.06 4.95
CA ALA A 161 7.42 -30.21 6.16
C ALA A 161 7.80 -31.68 6.38
N SER A 162 9.05 -31.94 6.78
CA SER A 162 9.52 -33.29 7.11
C SER A 162 8.82 -33.88 8.33
N ASN A 163 8.49 -33.04 9.31
CA ASN A 163 7.83 -33.41 10.56
C ASN A 163 6.92 -32.26 11.03
N PRO A 164 5.71 -32.12 10.45
CA PRO A 164 4.80 -31.01 10.74
C PRO A 164 4.60 -30.75 12.24
N GLY A 165 4.79 -29.50 12.67
CA GLY A 165 4.70 -29.08 14.07
C GLY A 165 5.96 -29.34 14.91
N ARG A 166 7.02 -29.90 14.32
CA ARG A 166 8.34 -30.09 14.96
C ARG A 166 9.51 -29.60 14.11
N SER A 167 9.51 -29.91 12.82
CA SER A 167 10.50 -29.36 11.89
C SER A 167 10.19 -27.88 11.63
N THR A 168 11.25 -27.14 11.31
CA THR A 168 11.21 -25.76 10.85
C THR A 168 11.70 -25.70 9.42
N VAL A 169 11.32 -24.64 8.69
CA VAL A 169 11.78 -24.41 7.31
C VAL A 169 13.31 -24.40 7.26
N LEU A 170 13.96 -23.72 8.21
CA LEU A 170 15.42 -23.72 8.34
C LEU A 170 15.98 -25.14 8.58
N SER A 171 15.39 -25.92 9.49
CA SER A 171 15.88 -27.27 9.77
C SER A 171 15.77 -28.20 8.56
N ASP A 172 14.68 -28.10 7.79
CA ASP A 172 14.45 -28.91 6.59
C ASP A 172 15.38 -28.50 5.43
N ALA A 173 15.66 -27.19 5.30
CA ALA A 173 16.65 -26.67 4.38
C ALA A 173 18.06 -27.19 4.69
N LEU A 174 18.45 -27.18 5.97
CA LEU A 174 19.76 -27.65 6.41
C LEU A 174 19.94 -29.17 6.22
N MET A 175 18.86 -29.95 6.29
CA MET A 175 18.89 -31.39 6.01
C MET A 175 19.26 -31.72 4.56
N GLN A 176 19.10 -30.78 3.62
CA GLN A 176 19.56 -30.99 2.24
C GLN A 176 21.09 -30.95 2.11
N ASN A 177 21.80 -30.51 3.17
CA ASN A 177 23.23 -30.26 3.16
C ASN A 177 23.66 -29.21 2.12
N PRO A 178 23.16 -27.97 2.21
CA PRO A 178 23.46 -26.91 1.24
C PRO A 178 24.96 -26.64 1.12
N THR A 179 25.42 -26.48 -0.12
CA THR A 179 26.76 -26.01 -0.49
C THR A 179 26.70 -24.62 -1.14
N PHE A 180 25.54 -24.29 -1.74
CA PHE A 180 25.19 -22.96 -2.19
C PHE A 180 23.76 -22.61 -1.76
N PHE A 181 23.47 -21.34 -1.50
CA PHE A 181 22.12 -20.93 -1.11
C PHE A 181 21.68 -19.58 -1.69
N SER A 182 20.38 -19.31 -1.66
CA SER A 182 19.85 -17.96 -1.83
C SER A 182 18.78 -17.66 -0.78
N VAL A 183 18.77 -16.44 -0.24
CA VAL A 183 17.73 -15.99 0.70
C VAL A 183 17.03 -14.75 0.17
N TRP A 184 15.70 -14.78 0.13
CA TRP A 184 14.86 -13.62 -0.16
C TRP A 184 13.67 -13.57 0.80
N LEU A 185 13.87 -12.91 1.95
CA LEU A 185 12.91 -12.72 3.04
C LEU A 185 12.84 -11.24 3.41
N GLY A 186 11.78 -10.82 4.10
CA GLY A 186 11.58 -9.43 4.54
C GLY A 186 10.40 -8.69 3.91
N ALA A 187 9.95 -9.11 2.71
CA ALA A 187 8.78 -8.46 2.09
C ALA A 187 7.51 -8.63 2.94
N ASN A 188 7.25 -9.83 3.47
CA ASN A 188 6.07 -10.11 4.31
C ASN A 188 6.17 -9.48 5.71
N ASP A 189 7.37 -9.13 6.16
CA ASP A 189 7.61 -8.46 7.44
C ASP A 189 6.97 -7.07 7.47
N VAL A 190 6.79 -6.44 6.29
CA VAL A 190 6.09 -5.16 6.11
C VAL A 190 4.75 -5.28 5.36
N LEU A 191 4.59 -6.27 4.47
CA LEU A 191 3.39 -6.38 3.61
C LEU A 191 2.11 -6.58 4.41
N GLY A 192 2.14 -7.38 5.48
CA GLY A 192 0.96 -7.59 6.32
C GLY A 192 0.48 -6.28 6.98
N TYR A 193 1.39 -5.40 7.37
CA TYR A 193 1.05 -4.06 7.87
C TYR A 193 0.45 -3.19 6.76
N ALA A 194 1.15 -3.10 5.62
CA ALA A 194 0.76 -2.24 4.50
C ALA A 194 -0.60 -2.62 3.89
N THR A 195 -0.89 -3.92 3.75
CA THR A 195 -2.12 -4.44 3.13
C THR A 195 -3.30 -4.55 4.09
N SER A 196 -3.07 -4.31 5.38
CA SER A 196 -4.14 -4.33 6.40
C SER A 196 -4.46 -2.95 6.95
N GLY A 197 -4.15 -1.87 6.22
CA GLY A 197 -4.52 -0.50 6.60
C GLY A 197 -3.53 0.19 7.53
N GLY A 198 -2.30 -0.33 7.61
CA GLY A 198 -1.22 0.28 8.38
C GLY A 198 -1.55 0.39 9.87
N SER A 199 -1.40 1.58 10.42
CA SER A 199 -1.63 1.86 11.85
C SER A 199 -3.10 1.73 12.27
N MET A 200 -4.02 1.79 11.31
CA MET A 200 -5.46 1.54 11.53
C MET A 200 -5.81 0.05 11.50
N GLY A 201 -4.84 -0.79 11.12
CA GLY A 201 -4.97 -2.21 10.90
C GLY A 201 -4.57 -3.11 12.06
N PRO A 202 -4.83 -4.42 11.94
CA PRO A 202 -4.31 -5.42 12.88
C PRO A 202 -2.86 -5.83 12.60
N GLY A 203 -2.32 -5.49 11.43
CA GLY A 203 -0.96 -5.87 11.04
C GLY A 203 0.11 -5.11 11.82
N SER A 204 1.33 -5.65 11.82
CA SER A 204 2.51 -4.98 12.39
C SER A 204 3.74 -5.21 11.52
N ILE A 205 4.60 -4.20 11.48
CA ILE A 205 5.96 -4.30 10.91
C ILE A 205 6.83 -5.11 11.89
N THR A 206 7.61 -6.08 11.39
CA THR A 206 8.60 -6.78 12.21
C THR A 206 9.66 -5.78 12.70
N SER A 207 10.06 -5.84 13.97
CA SER A 207 11.09 -4.89 14.44
C SER A 207 12.43 -5.13 13.74
N GLN A 208 13.26 -4.10 13.61
CA GLN A 208 14.61 -4.23 13.06
C GLN A 208 15.40 -5.34 13.76
N SER A 209 15.39 -5.35 15.09
CA SER A 209 16.14 -6.34 15.89
C SER A 209 15.66 -7.77 15.66
N ASP A 210 14.34 -8.00 15.58
CA ASP A 210 13.81 -9.35 15.37
C ASP A 210 14.13 -9.85 13.95
N TYR A 211 14.11 -8.95 12.96
CA TYR A 211 14.50 -9.27 11.59
C TYR A 211 15.99 -9.64 11.51
N GLU A 212 16.87 -8.83 12.12
CA GLU A 212 18.31 -9.10 12.18
C GLU A 212 18.63 -10.43 12.86
N GLU A 213 17.99 -10.73 14.00
CA GLU A 213 18.17 -12.01 14.69
C GLU A 213 17.78 -13.20 13.81
N ALA A 214 16.63 -13.11 13.12
CA ALA A 214 16.14 -14.18 12.28
C ALA A 214 17.01 -14.43 11.03
N ILE A 215 17.40 -13.37 10.33
CA ILE A 215 18.28 -13.48 9.16
C ILE A 215 19.68 -13.92 9.59
N GLY A 216 20.23 -13.35 10.66
CA GLY A 216 21.53 -13.74 11.21
C GLY A 216 21.59 -15.25 11.52
N MET A 217 20.52 -15.80 12.12
CA MET A 217 20.42 -17.25 12.38
C MET A 217 20.49 -18.11 11.12
N VAL A 218 19.82 -17.69 10.04
CA VAL A 218 19.89 -18.38 8.74
C VAL A 218 21.31 -18.34 8.21
N LEU A 219 21.94 -17.15 8.19
CA LEU A 219 23.28 -16.95 7.64
C LEU A 219 24.36 -17.69 8.43
N ASP A 220 24.30 -17.66 9.77
CA ASP A 220 25.19 -18.42 10.64
C ASP A 220 25.09 -19.93 10.39
N SER A 221 23.87 -20.42 10.19
CA SER A 221 23.63 -21.85 9.92
C SER A 221 24.20 -22.29 8.56
N MET A 222 24.18 -21.40 7.56
CA MET A 222 24.78 -21.68 6.25
C MET A 222 26.31 -21.56 6.28
N ASP A 223 26.84 -20.53 6.95
CA ASP A 223 28.28 -20.30 7.07
C ASP A 223 28.98 -21.40 7.88
N ALA A 224 28.33 -21.96 8.91
CA ALA A 224 28.82 -23.12 9.65
C ALA A 224 29.07 -24.36 8.77
N ARG A 225 28.51 -24.39 7.55
CA ARG A 225 28.70 -25.45 6.55
C ARG A 225 29.69 -25.07 5.46
N GLY A 226 30.21 -23.83 5.49
CA GLY A 226 31.04 -23.25 4.45
C GLY A 226 30.29 -23.00 3.14
N ALA A 227 28.95 -22.90 3.20
CA ALA A 227 28.13 -22.64 2.02
C ALA A 227 28.25 -21.16 1.63
N LYS A 228 28.40 -20.90 0.33
CA LYS A 228 28.30 -19.55 -0.24
C LYS A 228 26.91 -19.31 -0.81
N GLY A 229 26.59 -18.09 -1.21
CA GLY A 229 25.22 -17.82 -1.62
C GLY A 229 24.96 -16.42 -2.12
N ALA A 230 23.67 -16.17 -2.37
CA ALA A 230 23.15 -14.87 -2.77
C ALA A 230 22.12 -14.36 -1.75
N LEU A 231 22.24 -13.10 -1.33
CA LEU A 231 21.28 -12.39 -0.51
C LEU A 231 20.53 -11.37 -1.37
N LEU A 232 19.22 -11.56 -1.50
CA LEU A 232 18.36 -10.65 -2.21
C LEU A 232 17.75 -9.67 -1.21
N ASN A 233 17.87 -8.37 -1.49
CA ASN A 233 17.30 -7.36 -0.63
C ASN A 233 15.77 -7.23 -0.80
N VAL A 234 15.13 -6.58 0.16
CA VAL A 234 13.69 -6.40 0.23
C VAL A 234 13.30 -5.27 -0.74
N PRO A 235 12.45 -5.55 -1.74
CA PRO A 235 11.97 -4.50 -2.63
C PRO A 235 11.04 -3.53 -1.91
N ASP A 236 10.89 -2.31 -2.44
CA ASP A 236 9.87 -1.38 -1.97
C ASP A 236 8.48 -1.92 -2.34
N ILE A 237 7.83 -2.60 -1.39
CA ILE A 237 6.50 -3.20 -1.62
C ILE A 237 5.43 -2.14 -1.91
N THR A 238 5.67 -0.87 -1.55
CA THR A 238 4.73 0.22 -1.85
C THR A 238 4.77 0.62 -3.33
N ASN A 239 5.78 0.12 -4.07
CA ASN A 239 5.86 0.22 -5.53
C ASN A 239 5.16 -0.92 -6.27
N ALA A 240 4.61 -1.90 -5.56
CA ALA A 240 3.83 -2.97 -6.17
C ALA A 240 2.55 -2.42 -6.81
N ALA A 241 2.13 -3.03 -7.92
CA ALA A 241 0.88 -2.69 -8.60
C ALA A 241 -0.34 -2.78 -7.64
N LEU A 242 -0.27 -3.60 -6.60
CA LEU A 242 -1.26 -3.69 -5.53
C LEU A 242 -1.59 -2.32 -4.88
N PHE A 243 -0.57 -1.45 -4.72
CA PHE A 243 -0.70 -0.10 -4.14
C PHE A 243 -0.64 1.02 -5.19
N GLN A 244 -0.21 0.69 -6.41
CA GLN A 244 -0.01 1.63 -7.52
C GLN A 244 -1.04 1.50 -8.64
N THR A 245 -2.18 0.85 -8.39
CA THR A 245 -3.28 0.78 -9.34
C THR A 245 -4.16 2.02 -9.22
N THR A 246 -4.38 2.71 -10.35
CA THR A 246 -5.15 3.97 -10.49
C THR A 246 -6.40 3.99 -9.60
N PRO A 247 -6.83 5.11 -8.97
CA PRO A 247 -6.25 6.45 -9.01
C PRO A 247 -6.29 7.18 -7.65
N ASN A 248 -5.14 7.51 -7.08
CA ASN A 248 -5.10 8.38 -5.89
C ASN A 248 -5.53 9.85 -6.16
N THR A 249 -5.89 10.16 -7.40
CA THR A 249 -6.39 11.46 -7.87
C THR A 249 -7.54 11.30 -8.86
N LEU A 250 -8.41 12.30 -8.98
CA LEU A 250 -9.51 12.30 -9.94
C LEU A 250 -9.01 12.19 -11.39
N GLU A 251 -7.88 12.82 -11.72
CA GLU A 251 -7.27 12.71 -13.05
C GLU A 251 -6.91 11.27 -13.42
N LYS A 252 -6.21 10.57 -12.51
CA LYS A 252 -5.85 9.16 -12.73
C LYS A 252 -7.10 8.28 -12.88
N MET A 253 -8.21 8.67 -12.23
CA MET A 253 -9.48 7.95 -12.30
C MET A 253 -10.10 8.07 -13.66
N LEU A 254 -10.15 9.30 -14.14
CA LEU A 254 -10.66 9.61 -15.45
C LEU A 254 -9.81 8.94 -16.52
N ALA A 255 -8.48 8.97 -16.40
CA ALA A 255 -7.56 8.30 -17.31
C ALA A 255 -7.81 6.79 -17.38
N ALA A 256 -8.05 6.12 -16.24
CA ALA A 256 -8.42 4.70 -16.21
C ALA A 256 -9.74 4.39 -16.93
N ASN A 257 -10.62 5.39 -17.08
CA ASN A 257 -11.90 5.31 -17.78
C ASN A 257 -11.87 5.96 -19.18
N GLY A 258 -10.69 6.29 -19.71
CA GLY A 258 -10.55 6.94 -21.03
C GLY A 258 -11.12 8.36 -21.09
N MET A 259 -11.17 9.06 -19.95
CA MET A 259 -11.65 10.42 -19.80
C MET A 259 -10.51 11.37 -19.40
N GLU A 260 -10.71 12.67 -19.66
CA GLU A 260 -9.81 13.74 -19.23
C GLU A 260 -10.44 14.56 -18.10
N LEU A 261 -9.60 15.10 -17.21
CA LEU A 261 -10.04 16.03 -16.18
C LEU A 261 -10.28 17.41 -16.79
N THR A 262 -11.51 17.93 -16.67
CA THR A 262 -11.89 19.25 -17.18
C THR A 262 -12.45 20.13 -16.05
N ASP A 263 -12.39 21.46 -16.23
CA ASP A 263 -13.01 22.43 -15.31
C ASP A 263 -14.52 22.20 -15.17
N GLU A 264 -15.18 21.79 -16.26
CA GLU A 264 -16.60 21.43 -16.28
C GLU A 264 -16.87 20.21 -15.40
N PHE A 265 -16.01 19.19 -15.46
CA PHE A 265 -16.12 18.01 -14.61
C PHE A 265 -15.86 18.34 -13.15
N LEU A 266 -14.84 19.14 -12.83
CA LEU A 266 -14.57 19.61 -11.47
C LEU A 266 -15.76 20.37 -10.88
N THR A 267 -16.36 21.26 -11.68
CA THR A 267 -17.58 21.99 -11.31
C THR A 267 -18.74 21.04 -11.01
N LEU A 268 -18.93 20.02 -11.85
CA LEU A 268 -19.94 18.98 -11.66
C LEU A 268 -19.72 18.25 -10.32
N VAL A 269 -18.51 17.70 -10.10
CA VAL A 269 -18.17 16.93 -8.89
C VAL A 269 -18.34 17.77 -7.62
N ASN A 270 -17.82 18.99 -7.60
CA ASN A 270 -17.96 19.89 -6.45
C ASN A 270 -19.43 20.25 -6.19
N GLY A 271 -20.24 20.43 -7.24
CA GLY A 271 -21.68 20.62 -7.13
C GLY A 271 -22.40 19.39 -6.54
N TYR A 272 -21.99 18.18 -6.90
CA TYR A 272 -22.52 16.94 -6.31
C TYR A 272 -22.24 16.84 -4.82
N LEU A 273 -21.00 17.13 -4.41
CA LEU A 273 -20.64 17.16 -3.00
C LEU A 273 -21.47 18.22 -2.26
N ALA A 274 -21.57 19.44 -2.79
CA ALA A 274 -22.39 20.48 -2.18
C ALA A 274 -23.84 20.03 -2.00
N ASN A 275 -24.46 19.47 -3.04
CA ASN A 275 -25.83 18.98 -2.96
C ASN A 275 -26.01 17.88 -1.89
N ALA A 276 -25.05 16.97 -1.76
CA ALA A 276 -25.11 15.92 -0.76
C ALA A 276 -24.94 16.49 0.67
N PHE A 277 -23.88 17.27 0.90
CA PHE A 277 -23.42 17.61 2.25
C PHE A 277 -23.97 18.92 2.81
N ASP A 278 -24.26 19.92 1.96
CA ASP A 278 -24.73 21.23 2.44
C ASP A 278 -26.03 21.09 3.24
N SER A 279 -26.93 20.19 2.81
CA SER A 279 -28.18 19.95 3.53
C SER A 279 -27.97 19.42 4.96
N SER A 280 -26.92 18.64 5.19
CA SER A 280 -26.55 18.12 6.51
C SER A 280 -25.95 19.22 7.37
N ILE A 281 -25.03 20.02 6.80
CA ILE A 281 -24.37 21.14 7.49
C ILE A 281 -25.41 22.19 7.89
N ILE A 282 -26.32 22.56 6.98
CA ILE A 282 -27.43 23.47 7.24
C ILE A 282 -28.24 22.97 8.43
N LYS A 283 -28.68 21.69 8.42
CA LYS A 283 -29.44 21.12 9.54
C LYS A 283 -28.71 21.18 10.88
N GLN A 284 -27.38 21.01 10.89
CA GLN A 284 -26.58 21.09 12.12
C GLN A 284 -26.51 22.51 12.69
N VAL A 285 -26.37 23.51 11.82
CA VAL A 285 -26.32 24.93 12.25
C VAL A 285 -27.72 25.44 12.62
N GLU A 286 -28.75 25.02 11.88
CA GLU A 286 -30.14 25.44 12.04
C GLU A 286 -30.70 25.15 13.45
N VAL A 287 -30.17 24.14 14.14
CA VAL A 287 -30.56 23.82 15.53
C VAL A 287 -30.32 25.00 16.49
N ALA A 288 -29.42 25.93 16.15
CA ALA A 288 -29.14 27.13 16.93
C ALA A 288 -30.18 28.25 16.78
N ARG A 289 -31.06 28.18 15.77
CA ARG A 289 -32.05 29.23 15.48
C ARG A 289 -32.83 29.69 16.72
N PRO A 290 -33.40 28.81 17.57
CA PRO A 290 -34.15 29.26 18.75
C PRO A 290 -33.30 30.06 19.73
N THR A 291 -32.03 29.67 19.90
CA THR A 291 -31.07 30.38 20.76
C THR A 291 -30.80 31.77 20.19
N ILE A 292 -30.54 31.87 18.89
CA ILE A 292 -30.27 33.16 18.23
C ILE A 292 -31.49 34.08 18.33
N THR A 293 -32.69 33.59 17.98
CA THR A 293 -33.93 34.34 18.14
C THR A 293 -34.12 34.84 19.56
N SER A 294 -33.87 34.00 20.57
CA SER A 294 -33.96 34.39 21.98
C SER A 294 -32.94 35.46 22.37
N LEU A 295 -31.72 35.41 21.84
CA LEU A 295 -30.68 36.40 22.14
C LEU A 295 -30.99 37.77 21.52
N LEU A 296 -31.61 37.79 20.34
CA LEU A 296 -31.93 39.00 19.59
C LEU A 296 -33.28 39.62 19.93
N THR A 297 -34.19 38.86 20.55
CA THR A 297 -35.51 39.37 20.92
C THR A 297 -35.37 40.51 21.94
N PRO A 298 -35.89 41.72 21.66
CA PRO A 298 -35.86 42.85 22.59
C PRO A 298 -36.56 42.54 23.91
N ILE A 299 -35.94 42.94 25.03
CA ILE A 299 -36.50 42.77 26.37
C ILE A 299 -37.18 44.09 26.79
N PRO A 300 -38.52 44.14 26.91
CA PRO A 300 -39.22 45.40 27.21
C PRO A 300 -38.79 46.04 28.53
N ALA A 301 -38.52 45.21 29.55
CA ALA A 301 -38.06 45.65 30.86
C ALA A 301 -36.65 46.28 30.85
N ALA A 302 -35.86 46.02 29.79
CA ALA A 302 -34.50 46.53 29.61
C ALA A 302 -34.43 47.67 28.58
N GLY A 303 -35.52 48.42 28.40
CA GLY A 303 -35.56 49.53 27.44
C GLY A 303 -35.53 49.07 25.98
N ASN A 304 -36.03 47.86 25.70
CA ASN A 304 -35.98 47.19 24.39
C ASN A 304 -34.56 46.85 23.89
N ALA A 305 -33.56 46.79 24.78
CA ALA A 305 -32.29 46.15 24.44
C ALA A 305 -32.48 44.62 24.33
N ASN A 306 -31.78 43.98 23.40
CA ASN A 306 -31.70 42.54 23.33
C ASN A 306 -30.60 42.00 24.29
N THR A 307 -30.49 40.68 24.40
CA THR A 307 -29.53 40.04 25.34
C THR A 307 -28.08 40.41 25.01
N ILE A 308 -27.75 40.53 23.72
CA ILE A 308 -26.40 40.92 23.29
C ILE A 308 -26.09 42.36 23.66
N GLY A 309 -27.04 43.29 23.47
CA GLY A 309 -26.88 44.69 23.86
C GLY A 309 -26.64 44.85 25.36
N ILE A 310 -27.28 44.02 26.19
CA ILE A 310 -27.02 43.99 27.64
C ILE A 310 -25.63 43.40 27.92
N ALA A 311 -25.25 42.32 27.23
CA ALA A 311 -23.94 41.70 27.39
C ALA A 311 -22.78 42.65 27.02
N VAL A 312 -22.90 43.40 25.92
CA VAL A 312 -21.90 44.39 25.49
C VAL A 312 -21.69 45.45 26.56
N GLN A 313 -22.76 45.92 27.22
CA GLN A 313 -22.66 46.90 28.30
C GLN A 313 -22.11 46.30 29.60
N THR A 314 -22.36 45.00 29.84
CA THR A 314 -21.98 44.30 31.08
C THR A 314 -20.52 43.84 31.05
N ALA A 315 -19.99 43.43 29.89
CA ALA A 315 -18.67 42.82 29.75
C ALA A 315 -17.54 43.61 30.45
N PRO A 316 -17.42 44.95 30.32
CA PRO A 316 -16.36 45.71 30.99
C PRO A 316 -16.39 45.59 32.52
N SER A 317 -17.57 45.42 33.12
CA SER A 317 -17.71 45.25 34.58
C SER A 317 -17.21 43.90 35.08
N LEU A 318 -17.13 42.89 34.19
CA LEU A 318 -16.56 41.57 34.44
C LEU A 318 -15.07 41.49 34.05
N GLY A 319 -14.48 42.61 33.60
CA GLY A 319 -13.11 42.62 33.07
C GLY A 319 -12.99 41.93 31.71
N LYS A 320 -14.09 41.90 30.93
CA LYS A 320 -14.19 41.25 29.62
C LYS A 320 -14.22 42.30 28.51
N ASP A 321 -13.56 42.00 27.39
CA ASP A 321 -13.61 42.84 26.19
C ASP A 321 -14.75 42.37 25.27
N PRO A 322 -15.87 43.11 25.15
CA PRO A 322 -16.98 42.68 24.33
C PRO A 322 -16.64 42.62 22.84
N SER A 323 -15.50 43.16 22.37
CA SER A 323 -15.07 43.05 20.97
C SER A 323 -14.43 41.69 20.65
N VAL A 324 -14.10 40.92 21.69
CA VAL A 324 -13.59 39.55 21.58
C VAL A 324 -14.76 38.58 21.71
N ALA A 325 -15.02 37.78 20.67
CA ALA A 325 -16.17 36.86 20.62
C ALA A 325 -16.25 35.93 21.84
N ALA A 326 -15.11 35.39 22.30
CA ALA A 326 -15.06 34.51 23.48
C ALA A 326 -15.48 35.23 24.78
N ASP A 327 -15.10 36.50 24.94
CA ASP A 327 -15.44 37.31 26.11
C ASP A 327 -16.89 37.80 26.07
N LEU A 328 -17.42 38.10 24.88
CA LEU A 328 -18.84 38.40 24.68
C LEU A 328 -19.71 37.16 24.94
N ALA A 329 -19.36 36.01 24.37
CA ALA A 329 -20.02 34.73 24.62
C ALA A 329 -20.01 34.36 26.12
N TYR A 330 -18.85 34.51 26.78
CA TYR A 330 -18.73 34.35 28.23
C TYR A 330 -19.74 35.24 28.97
N THR A 331 -19.83 36.51 28.58
CA THR A 331 -20.73 37.47 29.25
C THR A 331 -22.21 37.13 29.03
N VAL A 332 -22.59 36.66 27.84
CA VAL A 332 -23.95 36.18 27.55
C VAL A 332 -24.31 34.98 28.42
N VAL A 333 -23.42 33.98 28.49
CA VAL A 333 -23.63 32.76 29.30
C VAL A 333 -23.67 33.10 30.80
N TYR A 334 -22.80 34.01 31.25
CA TYR A 334 -22.82 34.54 32.61
C TYR A 334 -24.17 35.20 32.93
N LEU A 335 -24.67 36.07 32.04
CA LEU A 335 -25.93 36.78 32.25
C LEU A 335 -27.13 35.85 32.30
N GLY A 336 -27.13 34.77 31.51
CA GLY A 336 -28.17 33.73 31.56
C GLY A 336 -28.29 33.14 32.96
N ALA A 337 -27.20 32.59 33.50
CA ALA A 337 -27.17 32.00 34.84
C ALA A 337 -27.40 33.03 35.96
N TYR A 338 -26.87 34.25 35.81
CA TYR A 338 -27.10 35.36 36.74
C TYR A 338 -28.60 35.70 36.85
N ASN A 339 -29.27 35.87 35.71
CA ASN A 339 -30.68 36.24 35.67
C ASN A 339 -31.59 35.10 36.12
N GLU A 340 -31.25 33.84 35.81
CA GLU A 340 -31.97 32.67 36.31
C GLU A 340 -31.92 32.61 37.84
N ALA A 341 -30.74 32.79 38.44
CA ALA A 341 -30.59 32.82 39.89
C ALA A 341 -31.42 33.94 40.56
N LEU A 342 -31.42 35.15 39.97
CA LEU A 342 -32.29 36.24 40.45
C LEU A 342 -33.78 35.89 40.33
N GLY A 343 -34.19 35.25 39.23
CA GLY A 343 -35.56 34.78 39.02
C GLY A 343 -36.01 33.75 40.06
N MET A 344 -35.06 32.99 40.62
CA MET A 344 -35.28 32.05 41.72
C MET A 344 -35.21 32.70 43.12
N GLY A 345 -35.03 34.02 43.21
CA GLY A 345 -35.02 34.78 44.46
C GLY A 345 -33.64 34.92 45.12
N ALA A 346 -32.55 34.65 44.40
CA ALA A 346 -31.20 34.88 44.91
C ALA A 346 -30.91 36.38 45.12
N SER A 347 -30.02 36.71 46.05
CA SER A 347 -29.45 38.06 46.15
C SER A 347 -28.48 38.34 44.99
N MET A 348 -28.18 39.62 44.72
CA MET A 348 -27.25 40.00 43.63
C MET A 348 -25.86 39.35 43.77
N GLU A 349 -25.36 39.20 44.99
CA GLU A 349 -24.09 38.53 45.25
C GLU A 349 -24.18 37.03 44.93
N GLN A 350 -25.27 36.38 45.33
CA GLN A 350 -25.49 34.96 45.04
C GLN A 350 -25.65 34.71 43.53
N ALA A 351 -26.34 35.60 42.82
CA ALA A 351 -26.47 35.52 41.37
C ALA A 351 -25.13 35.73 40.66
N HIS A 352 -24.29 36.65 41.15
CA HIS A 352 -22.94 36.85 40.63
C HIS A 352 -22.10 35.57 40.72
N GLN A 353 -22.08 34.94 41.90
CA GLN A 353 -21.39 33.66 42.09
C GLN A 353 -21.97 32.55 41.21
N ALA A 354 -23.29 32.51 41.00
CA ALA A 354 -23.91 31.55 40.09
C ALA A 354 -23.46 31.72 38.63
N GLY A 355 -23.37 32.95 38.13
CA GLY A 355 -22.86 33.24 36.79
C GLY A 355 -21.39 32.84 36.61
N LEU A 356 -20.54 33.13 37.61
CA LEU A 356 -19.13 32.71 37.59
C LEU A 356 -18.98 31.18 37.64
N ALA A 357 -19.79 30.51 38.48
CA ALA A 357 -19.75 29.06 38.62
C ALA A 357 -20.22 28.36 37.34
N TYR A 358 -21.33 28.82 36.74
CA TYR A 358 -21.84 28.21 35.52
C TYR A 358 -20.89 28.39 34.35
N THR A 359 -20.33 29.58 34.15
CA THR A 359 -19.36 29.80 33.06
C THR A 359 -18.08 28.97 33.22
N ALA A 360 -17.70 28.59 34.44
CA ALA A 360 -16.58 27.68 34.69
C ALA A 360 -16.93 26.19 34.55
N SER A 361 -18.22 25.83 34.48
CA SER A 361 -18.67 24.45 34.31
C SER A 361 -18.43 23.93 32.89
N PRO A 362 -18.35 22.60 32.68
CA PRO A 362 -18.30 22.01 31.34
C PRO A 362 -19.46 22.47 30.43
N GLU A 363 -20.67 22.57 30.98
CA GLU A 363 -21.88 22.98 30.25
C GLU A 363 -21.80 24.47 29.84
N GLY A 364 -21.29 25.32 30.73
CA GLY A 364 -21.04 26.73 30.43
C GLY A 364 -19.96 26.91 29.37
N GLN A 365 -18.85 26.16 29.47
CA GLN A 365 -17.79 26.18 28.45
C GLN A 365 -18.31 25.69 27.09
N ALA A 366 -19.11 24.63 27.05
CA ALA A 366 -19.75 24.17 25.81
C ALA A 366 -20.67 25.24 25.20
N SER A 367 -21.46 25.93 26.03
CA SER A 367 -22.33 27.04 25.59
C SER A 367 -21.51 28.22 25.02
N ILE A 368 -20.39 28.56 25.66
CA ILE A 368 -19.47 29.61 25.18
C ILE A 368 -18.89 29.20 23.83
N THR A 369 -18.36 27.98 23.70
CA THR A 369 -17.83 27.47 22.43
C THR A 369 -18.88 27.48 21.32
N GLN A 370 -20.13 27.11 21.63
CA GLN A 370 -21.21 27.13 20.65
C GLN A 370 -21.52 28.56 20.18
N LEU A 371 -21.61 29.54 21.08
CA LEU A 371 -21.85 30.94 20.68
C LEU A 371 -20.69 31.52 19.87
N VAL A 372 -19.45 31.17 20.21
CA VAL A 372 -18.27 31.56 19.41
C VAL A 372 -18.33 30.93 18.02
N ALA A 373 -18.70 29.65 17.92
CA ALA A 373 -18.83 28.96 16.64
C ALA A 373 -19.95 29.55 15.75
N LEU A 374 -21.00 30.11 16.34
CA LEU A 374 -22.05 30.85 15.64
C LEU A 374 -21.63 32.25 15.18
N GLY A 375 -20.42 32.69 15.49
CA GLY A 375 -19.92 34.00 15.08
C GLY A 375 -20.50 35.17 15.86
N ILE A 376 -20.85 34.97 17.14
CA ILE A 376 -21.38 36.05 17.99
C ILE A 376 -20.45 37.27 18.02
N ASP A 377 -21.02 38.45 17.78
CA ASP A 377 -20.29 39.71 17.81
C ASP A 377 -21.16 40.90 18.29
N GLN A 378 -20.53 42.06 18.51
CA GLN A 378 -21.20 43.24 19.07
C GLN A 378 -22.28 43.84 18.16
N SER A 379 -22.19 43.67 16.84
CA SER A 379 -23.17 44.18 15.88
C SER A 379 -24.57 43.60 16.12
N TRP A 380 -24.64 42.43 16.77
CA TRP A 380 -25.91 41.79 17.12
C TRP A 380 -26.68 42.60 18.18
N ALA A 381 -26.01 43.50 18.93
CA ALA A 381 -26.63 44.33 19.96
C ALA A 381 -27.77 45.24 19.44
N SER A 382 -27.76 45.59 18.15
CA SER A 382 -28.77 46.44 17.53
C SER A 382 -29.89 45.68 16.81
N LEU A 383 -29.78 44.37 16.68
CA LEU A 383 -30.76 43.54 15.98
C LEU A 383 -32.03 43.36 16.81
N THR A 384 -33.14 43.09 16.14
CA THR A 384 -34.47 42.97 16.74
C THR A 384 -35.07 41.57 16.68
N GLY A 385 -34.34 40.62 16.10
CA GLY A 385 -34.75 39.22 15.98
C GLY A 385 -35.77 38.98 14.89
N THR A 386 -35.79 39.80 13.82
CA THR A 386 -36.61 39.48 12.64
C THR A 386 -36.13 38.18 12.01
N GLU A 387 -37.02 37.51 11.26
CA GLU A 387 -36.68 36.28 10.55
C GLU A 387 -35.48 36.49 9.62
N GLU A 388 -35.45 37.60 8.89
CA GLU A 388 -34.34 37.99 8.00
C GLU A 388 -33.01 38.18 8.74
N GLU A 389 -33.03 38.79 9.95
CA GLU A 389 -31.81 38.96 10.76
C GLU A 389 -31.29 37.62 11.28
N VAL A 390 -32.19 36.73 11.70
CA VAL A 390 -31.82 35.39 12.20
C VAL A 390 -31.30 34.52 11.06
N ASP A 391 -31.95 34.55 9.89
CA ASP A 391 -31.50 33.84 8.68
C ASP A 391 -30.11 34.28 8.26
N ALA A 392 -29.84 35.59 8.23
CA ALA A 392 -28.53 36.12 7.86
C ALA A 392 -27.40 35.59 8.78
N ILE A 393 -27.67 35.43 10.08
CA ILE A 393 -26.70 34.87 11.03
C ILE A 393 -26.51 33.37 10.78
N ILE A 394 -27.60 32.63 10.58
CA ILE A 394 -27.52 31.20 10.30
C ILE A 394 -26.72 30.95 9.01
N ASP A 395 -27.01 31.67 7.94
CA ASP A 395 -26.31 31.54 6.66
C ASP A 395 -24.81 31.85 6.81
N ALA A 396 -24.45 32.89 7.57
CA ALA A 396 -23.06 33.21 7.87
C ALA A 396 -22.37 32.10 8.69
N ALA A 397 -23.08 31.49 9.64
CA ALA A 397 -22.57 30.37 10.42
C ALA A 397 -22.42 29.08 9.58
N VAL A 398 -23.31 28.82 8.63
CA VAL A 398 -23.19 27.73 7.65
C VAL A 398 -21.93 27.90 6.80
N GLU A 399 -21.71 29.07 6.22
CA GLU A 399 -20.52 29.33 5.40
C GLU A 399 -19.24 29.28 6.22
N THR A 400 -19.26 29.75 7.47
CA THR A 400 -18.15 29.60 8.41
C THR A 400 -17.84 28.13 8.70
N THR A 401 -18.89 27.32 8.94
CA THR A 401 -18.75 25.87 9.21
C THR A 401 -18.18 25.14 7.99
N LYS A 402 -18.68 25.44 6.78
CA LYS A 402 -18.13 24.88 5.53
C LYS A 402 -16.65 25.24 5.38
N ALA A 403 -16.28 26.50 5.59
CA ALA A 403 -14.88 26.94 5.50
C ALA A 403 -13.97 26.21 6.51
N GLN A 404 -14.45 25.98 7.74
CA GLN A 404 -13.73 25.21 8.75
C GLN A 404 -13.56 23.74 8.34
N LEU A 405 -14.62 23.10 7.82
CA LEU A 405 -14.55 21.71 7.35
C LEU A 405 -13.61 21.57 6.15
N LYS A 406 -13.63 22.51 5.21
CA LYS A 406 -12.69 22.57 4.08
C LYS A 406 -11.25 22.70 4.57
N ALA A 407 -10.99 23.64 5.47
CA ALA A 407 -9.65 23.87 6.05
C ALA A 407 -9.14 22.65 6.85
N ALA A 408 -10.05 21.88 7.46
CA ALA A 408 -9.74 20.65 8.17
C ALA A 408 -9.64 19.40 7.26
N GLY A 409 -9.90 19.54 5.95
CA GLY A 409 -9.89 18.41 5.02
C GLY A 409 -11.09 17.47 5.14
N PHE A 410 -12.16 17.86 5.86
CA PHE A 410 -13.40 17.08 5.98
C PHE A 410 -14.44 17.47 4.92
N TYR A 411 -14.18 18.49 4.12
CA TYR A 411 -15.00 18.86 2.98
C TYR A 411 -14.09 19.04 1.76
N PRO A 412 -13.95 18.03 0.88
CA PRO A 412 -13.11 18.15 -0.30
C PRO A 412 -13.67 19.18 -1.28
N GLU A 413 -12.78 20.01 -1.83
CA GLU A 413 -13.06 20.86 -2.98
C GLU A 413 -12.01 20.56 -4.05
N PHE A 414 -12.44 19.90 -5.12
CA PHE A 414 -11.53 19.46 -6.17
C PHE A 414 -11.12 20.64 -7.04
N THR A 415 -9.81 20.85 -7.18
CA THR A 415 -9.22 21.73 -8.20
C THR A 415 -8.34 20.91 -9.14
N ALA A 416 -7.86 21.50 -10.24
CA ALA A 416 -6.92 20.81 -11.13
C ALA A 416 -5.63 20.39 -10.36
N GLU A 417 -5.20 21.21 -9.41
CA GLU A 417 -4.01 21.00 -8.57
C GLU A 417 -4.27 20.14 -7.33
N SER A 418 -5.50 20.14 -6.81
CA SER A 418 -5.90 19.42 -5.59
C SER A 418 -7.08 18.50 -5.88
N ASN A 419 -6.85 17.53 -6.76
CA ASN A 419 -7.87 16.59 -7.23
C ASN A 419 -7.83 15.23 -6.49
N GLN A 420 -7.27 15.16 -5.29
CA GLN A 420 -7.14 13.90 -4.54
C GLN A 420 -8.50 13.31 -4.18
N LEU A 421 -8.63 11.98 -4.27
CA LEU A 421 -9.88 11.32 -3.87
C LEU A 421 -10.04 11.30 -2.35
N PRO A 422 -11.23 11.63 -1.82
CA PRO A 422 -11.51 11.50 -0.40
C PRO A 422 -11.63 10.03 0.00
N VAL A 423 -11.37 9.76 1.27
CA VAL A 423 -11.64 8.48 1.92
C VAL A 423 -12.86 8.57 2.82
N TYR A 424 -13.50 7.44 3.07
CA TYR A 424 -14.49 7.31 4.12
C TYR A 424 -13.81 7.31 5.49
N ASP A 425 -14.29 8.15 6.40
CA ASP A 425 -13.79 8.27 7.76
C ASP A 425 -14.97 8.45 8.72
N GLU A 426 -15.34 7.40 9.47
CA GLU A 426 -16.46 7.45 10.41
C GLU A 426 -16.30 8.47 11.54
N THR A 427 -15.06 8.89 11.81
CA THR A 427 -14.75 9.89 12.84
C THR A 427 -14.89 11.33 12.33
N SER A 428 -14.98 11.51 11.01
CA SER A 428 -15.20 12.80 10.38
C SER A 428 -16.65 13.28 10.54
N PRO A 429 -16.89 14.58 10.82
CA PRO A 429 -18.25 15.15 10.86
C PRO A 429 -19.05 15.00 9.57
N THR A 430 -18.37 14.81 8.44
CA THR A 430 -18.97 14.63 7.10
C THR A 430 -18.86 13.19 6.59
N MET A 431 -18.28 12.28 7.39
CA MET A 431 -17.86 10.93 6.96
C MET A 431 -16.79 10.91 5.86
N LEU A 432 -16.24 12.07 5.49
CA LEU A 432 -15.20 12.22 4.47
C LEU A 432 -13.93 12.78 5.08
N ARG A 433 -12.79 12.36 4.54
CA ARG A 433 -11.51 13.00 4.79
C ARG A 433 -10.68 13.05 3.53
N VAL A 434 -10.03 14.18 3.28
CA VAL A 434 -8.96 14.31 2.29
C VAL A 434 -7.72 13.64 2.89
N PRO A 435 -7.23 12.54 2.30
CA PRO A 435 -6.06 11.86 2.82
C PRO A 435 -4.81 12.70 2.63
N ALA A 436 -3.76 12.43 3.39
CA ALA A 436 -2.49 13.14 3.22
C ALA A 436 -1.85 12.81 1.85
N GLU A 437 -1.13 13.77 1.26
CA GLU A 437 -0.35 13.52 0.06
C GLU A 437 0.63 12.35 0.28
N GLY A 438 0.74 11.46 -0.71
CA GLY A 438 1.51 10.23 -0.61
C GLY A 438 0.73 9.03 -0.07
N THR A 439 -0.55 9.18 0.30
CA THR A 439 -1.44 8.05 0.61
C THR A 439 -1.59 7.15 -0.61
N LEU A 440 -1.49 5.84 -0.37
CA LEU A 440 -1.64 4.81 -1.39
C LEU A 440 -3.01 4.16 -1.27
N PHE A 441 -3.55 3.72 -2.40
CA PHE A 441 -4.83 3.05 -2.46
C PHE A 441 -4.62 1.64 -2.98
N SER A 442 -5.31 0.68 -2.38
CA SER A 442 -5.27 -0.71 -2.82
C SER A 442 -6.03 -0.89 -4.13
N LEU A 443 -5.74 -1.97 -4.85
CA LEU A 443 -6.53 -2.38 -6.02
C LEU A 443 -8.02 -2.60 -5.67
N ALA A 444 -8.37 -2.96 -4.43
CA ALA A 444 -9.76 -3.14 -4.02
C ALA A 444 -10.55 -1.81 -4.03
N ALA A 445 -9.87 -0.69 -3.77
CA ALA A 445 -10.46 0.65 -3.79
C ALA A 445 -10.97 1.05 -5.18
N LEU A 446 -10.36 0.51 -6.25
CA LEU A 446 -10.66 0.88 -7.64
C LEU A 446 -12.15 0.67 -7.97
N ASN A 447 -12.76 -0.43 -7.54
CA ASN A 447 -14.16 -0.73 -7.85
C ASN A 447 -15.11 0.33 -7.30
N LYS A 448 -14.84 0.84 -6.10
CA LYS A 448 -15.68 1.87 -5.46
C LYS A 448 -15.55 3.20 -6.17
N ILE A 449 -14.33 3.53 -6.56
CA ILE A 449 -14.01 4.77 -7.26
C ILE A 449 -14.63 4.78 -8.66
N VAL A 450 -14.60 3.65 -9.38
CA VAL A 450 -15.31 3.50 -10.66
C VAL A 450 -16.82 3.70 -10.45
N ALA A 451 -17.40 3.07 -9.42
CA ALA A 451 -18.81 3.25 -9.10
C ALA A 451 -19.18 4.70 -8.75
N LEU A 452 -18.29 5.43 -8.07
CA LEU A 452 -18.46 6.87 -7.82
C LEU A 452 -18.46 7.67 -9.13
N GLY A 453 -17.52 7.38 -10.05
CA GLY A 453 -17.48 7.99 -11.37
C GLY A 453 -18.76 7.76 -12.17
N GLU A 454 -19.25 6.51 -12.21
CA GLU A 454 -20.52 6.15 -12.87
C GLU A 454 -21.73 6.86 -12.24
N LEU A 455 -21.78 6.94 -10.91
CA LEU A 455 -22.86 7.64 -10.20
C LEU A 455 -22.91 9.12 -10.61
N ILE A 456 -21.76 9.81 -10.61
CA ILE A 456 -21.65 11.22 -10.97
C ILE A 456 -22.04 11.44 -12.44
N LEU A 457 -21.54 10.60 -13.36
CA LEU A 457 -21.81 10.72 -14.79
C LEU A 457 -23.25 10.39 -15.17
N SER A 458 -23.90 9.49 -14.44
CA SER A 458 -25.28 9.07 -14.70
C SER A 458 -26.34 10.02 -14.14
N GLY A 459 -25.96 11.01 -13.34
CA GLY A 459 -26.94 11.88 -12.68
C GLY A 459 -27.44 11.35 -11.33
N GLY A 460 -26.80 10.31 -10.79
CA GLY A 460 -27.29 9.59 -9.61
C GLY A 460 -27.11 10.38 -8.31
N GLU A 461 -28.03 10.19 -7.37
CA GLU A 461 -27.97 10.83 -6.06
C GLU A 461 -26.92 10.16 -5.16
N LEU A 462 -26.02 10.96 -4.58
CA LEU A 462 -25.03 10.49 -3.61
C LEU A 462 -25.67 10.39 -2.22
N ASP A 463 -26.12 9.19 -1.86
CA ASP A 463 -26.62 8.87 -0.52
C ASP A 463 -25.46 8.83 0.49
N ILE A 464 -25.43 9.80 1.40
CA ILE A 464 -24.40 9.92 2.45
C ILE A 464 -24.31 8.63 3.28
N ALA A 465 -25.42 7.93 3.51
CA ALA A 465 -25.42 6.69 4.27
C ALA A 465 -24.70 5.53 3.56
N LYS A 466 -24.37 5.69 2.28
CA LYS A 466 -23.70 4.70 1.42
C LYS A 466 -22.32 5.15 0.95
N LEU A 467 -21.74 6.19 1.53
CA LEU A 467 -20.41 6.69 1.10
C LEU A 467 -19.33 5.61 1.09
N LYS A 468 -19.37 4.68 2.04
CA LYS A 468 -18.45 3.52 2.09
C LYS A 468 -18.54 2.57 0.88
N ASP A 469 -19.63 2.63 0.11
CA ASP A 469 -19.81 1.84 -1.12
C ASP A 469 -19.12 2.51 -2.33
N TYR A 470 -18.84 3.82 -2.22
CA TYR A 470 -18.27 4.65 -3.29
C TYR A 470 -16.85 5.15 -2.99
N LEU A 471 -16.44 5.11 -1.72
CA LEU A 471 -15.15 5.65 -1.28
C LEU A 471 -14.27 4.60 -0.62
N PRO A 472 -12.94 4.73 -0.75
CA PRO A 472 -12.00 3.87 -0.08
C PRO A 472 -12.18 3.94 1.45
N VAL A 473 -12.16 2.80 2.11
CA VAL A 473 -12.34 2.67 3.56
C VAL A 473 -11.28 1.77 4.19
N ASN A 474 -10.91 2.10 5.43
CA ASN A 474 -10.29 1.16 6.36
C ASN A 474 -11.30 0.84 7.47
N ASP A 475 -11.82 -0.38 7.47
CA ASP A 475 -12.77 -0.91 8.44
C ASP A 475 -12.28 -2.28 8.94
N ALA A 476 -11.63 -2.24 10.10
CA ALA A 476 -11.11 -3.43 10.76
C ALA A 476 -12.21 -4.42 11.20
N THR A 477 -13.46 -3.96 11.37
CA THR A 477 -14.56 -4.83 11.83
C THR A 477 -15.01 -5.83 10.76
N VAL A 478 -14.79 -5.49 9.50
CA VAL A 478 -15.10 -6.34 8.34
C VAL A 478 -13.86 -6.70 7.52
N SER A 479 -12.66 -6.42 8.04
CA SER A 479 -11.37 -6.67 7.37
C SER A 479 -11.29 -6.04 5.96
N GLN A 480 -11.80 -4.81 5.82
CA GLN A 480 -11.67 -4.02 4.59
C GLN A 480 -10.57 -2.98 4.79
N PHE A 481 -9.53 -3.02 3.96
CA PHE A 481 -8.38 -2.13 4.06
C PHE A 481 -8.01 -1.62 2.68
N GLU A 482 -8.50 -0.44 2.34
CA GLU A 482 -8.49 0.03 0.95
C GLU A 482 -7.48 1.15 0.70
N PHE A 483 -6.89 1.73 1.75
CA PHE A 483 -5.83 2.72 1.62
C PHE A 483 -4.76 2.59 2.73
N LEU A 484 -3.57 3.12 2.46
CA LEU A 484 -2.44 3.20 3.38
C LEU A 484 -1.97 4.65 3.48
N GLU A 485 -2.13 5.25 4.66
CA GLU A 485 -1.76 6.65 4.92
C GLU A 485 -0.28 6.93 4.65
N SER A 486 0.05 8.15 4.25
CA SER A 486 1.42 8.52 3.90
C SER A 486 2.44 8.33 5.04
N VAL A 487 2.01 8.47 6.30
CA VAL A 487 2.84 8.16 7.48
C VAL A 487 3.17 6.66 7.56
N ASP A 488 2.21 5.81 7.21
CA ASP A 488 2.37 4.35 7.21
C ASP A 488 3.22 3.88 6.02
N VAL A 489 3.07 4.52 4.85
CA VAL A 489 3.98 4.35 3.71
C VAL A 489 5.42 4.65 4.13
N THR A 490 5.63 5.75 4.86
CA THR A 490 6.95 6.14 5.36
C THR A 490 7.50 5.11 6.36
N ALA A 491 6.66 4.60 7.27
CA ALA A 491 7.05 3.55 8.21
C ALA A 491 7.49 2.26 7.52
N VAL A 492 6.76 1.82 6.49
CA VAL A 492 7.09 0.66 5.67
C VAL A 492 8.45 0.85 4.98
N LYS A 493 8.66 1.99 4.32
CA LYS A 493 9.94 2.30 3.64
C LYS A 493 11.12 2.33 4.61
N THR A 494 10.93 2.96 5.78
CA THR A 494 11.96 3.03 6.83
C THR A 494 12.39 1.63 7.30
N ALA A 495 11.44 0.72 7.48
CA ALA A 495 11.74 -0.65 7.87
C ALA A 495 12.48 -1.42 6.76
N ILE A 496 12.04 -1.28 5.50
CA ILE A 496 12.72 -1.89 4.35
C ILE A 496 14.17 -1.40 4.24
N ASP A 497 14.40 -0.09 4.38
CA ASP A 497 15.75 0.49 4.32
C ASP A 497 16.65 -0.03 5.46
N GLY A 498 16.08 -0.21 6.67
CA GLY A 498 16.77 -0.82 7.80
C GLY A 498 17.14 -2.29 7.54
N TYR A 499 16.20 -3.10 7.04
CA TYR A 499 16.46 -4.50 6.67
C TYR A 499 17.53 -4.62 5.57
N ASN A 500 17.45 -3.77 4.56
CA ASN A 500 18.37 -3.79 3.43
C ASN A 500 19.78 -3.36 3.82
N SER A 501 19.91 -2.37 4.72
CA SER A 501 21.20 -1.98 5.29
C SER A 501 21.88 -3.16 5.99
N TYR A 502 21.13 -3.92 6.80
CA TYR A 502 21.65 -5.12 7.46
C TYR A 502 22.02 -6.23 6.46
N LEU A 503 21.18 -6.48 5.44
CA LEU A 503 21.47 -7.49 4.42
C LEU A 503 22.73 -7.17 3.61
N GLU A 504 22.94 -5.91 3.25
CA GLU A 504 24.14 -5.47 2.54
C GLU A 504 25.40 -5.65 3.40
N GLU A 505 25.34 -5.26 4.67
CA GLU A 505 26.42 -5.48 5.65
C GLU A 505 26.76 -6.98 5.76
N GLN A 506 25.76 -7.83 6.01
CA GLN A 506 25.96 -9.28 6.16
C GLN A 506 26.46 -9.94 4.87
N ALA A 507 26.05 -9.47 3.70
CA ALA A 507 26.58 -9.96 2.43
C ALA A 507 28.08 -9.68 2.30
N GLY A 508 28.51 -8.46 2.67
CA GLY A 508 29.91 -8.07 2.70
C GLY A 508 30.75 -8.89 3.68
N GLU A 509 30.28 -9.05 4.93
CA GLU A 509 31.01 -9.77 5.98
C GLU A 509 31.22 -11.26 5.66
N ARG A 510 30.25 -11.87 4.96
CA ARG A 510 30.23 -13.32 4.71
C ARG A 510 30.65 -13.72 3.31
N ASP A 511 31.09 -12.76 2.49
CA ASP A 511 31.45 -12.97 1.09
C ASP A 511 30.31 -13.63 0.29
N LEU A 512 29.13 -13.01 0.38
CA LEU A 512 27.91 -13.41 -0.32
C LEU A 512 27.62 -12.46 -1.48
N ALA A 513 27.02 -12.98 -2.54
CA ALA A 513 26.55 -12.14 -3.63
C ALA A 513 25.34 -11.31 -3.16
N TYR A 514 25.45 -9.98 -3.18
CA TYR A 514 24.33 -9.09 -2.87
C TYR A 514 23.53 -8.76 -4.12
N VAL A 515 22.22 -8.96 -4.08
CA VAL A 515 21.29 -8.68 -5.18
C VAL A 515 20.38 -7.52 -4.78
N ASP A 516 20.58 -6.36 -5.41
CA ASP A 516 19.82 -5.14 -5.14
C ASP A 516 18.49 -5.10 -5.92
N VAL A 517 17.56 -5.96 -5.51
CA VAL A 517 16.22 -6.07 -6.08
C VAL A 517 15.41 -4.79 -5.87
N LYS A 518 15.62 -4.07 -4.75
CA LYS A 518 14.95 -2.80 -4.47
C LYS A 518 15.22 -1.78 -5.57
N SER A 519 16.49 -1.54 -5.90
CA SER A 519 16.87 -0.60 -6.96
C SER A 519 16.29 -1.02 -8.32
N ILE A 520 16.36 -2.32 -8.65
CA ILE A 520 15.78 -2.87 -9.88
C ILE A 520 14.28 -2.58 -9.96
N MET A 521 13.53 -2.80 -8.88
CA MET A 521 12.08 -2.57 -8.86
C MET A 521 11.74 -1.08 -8.84
N ASP A 522 12.53 -0.24 -8.19
CA ASP A 522 12.36 1.21 -8.20
C ASP A 522 12.53 1.78 -9.62
N ASP A 523 13.51 1.31 -10.39
CA ASP A 523 13.71 1.72 -11.78
C ASP A 523 12.48 1.40 -12.66
N THR A 524 11.83 0.26 -12.41
CA THR A 524 10.62 -0.15 -13.16
C THR A 524 9.40 0.73 -12.88
N VAL A 525 9.39 1.56 -11.83
CA VAL A 525 8.31 2.55 -11.62
C VAL A 525 8.27 3.55 -12.79
N THR A 526 9.44 3.95 -13.29
CA THR A 526 9.57 4.84 -14.46
C THR A 526 9.69 4.09 -15.78
N GLY A 527 10.06 2.80 -15.70
CA GLY A 527 10.11 1.86 -16.81
C GLY A 527 11.53 1.53 -17.23
N THR A 528 11.80 0.24 -17.35
CA THR A 528 13.11 -0.31 -17.74
C THR A 528 12.97 -1.12 -19.02
N ILE A 529 13.89 -0.94 -19.97
CA ILE A 529 13.90 -1.73 -21.21
C ILE A 529 14.90 -2.87 -21.07
N ILE A 530 14.42 -4.10 -21.17
CA ILE A 530 15.26 -5.32 -21.15
C ILE A 530 14.99 -6.10 -22.44
N ASP A 531 16.03 -6.29 -23.26
CA ASP A 531 15.96 -6.94 -24.57
C ASP A 531 14.83 -6.41 -25.46
N GLY A 532 14.64 -5.09 -25.47
CA GLY A 532 13.65 -4.41 -26.31
C GLY A 532 12.20 -4.48 -25.79
N VAL A 533 11.95 -5.07 -24.63
CA VAL A 533 10.65 -5.07 -23.95
C VAL A 533 10.68 -4.12 -22.75
N THR A 534 9.64 -3.30 -22.62
CA THR A 534 9.49 -2.38 -21.48
C THR A 534 8.86 -3.10 -20.28
N TYR A 535 9.50 -2.99 -19.13
CA TYR A 535 9.06 -3.50 -17.84
C TYR A 535 8.68 -2.33 -16.95
N THR A 536 7.45 -2.32 -16.44
CA THR A 536 6.96 -1.32 -15.49
C THR A 536 6.14 -1.93 -14.37
N THR A 537 5.89 -1.14 -13.32
CA THR A 537 4.93 -1.48 -12.25
C THR A 537 3.47 -1.33 -12.67
N ALA A 538 3.18 -0.98 -13.93
CA ALA A 538 1.82 -0.85 -14.43
C ALA A 538 1.08 -2.19 -14.36
N TYR A 539 -0.10 -2.19 -13.73
CA TYR A 539 -0.93 -3.37 -13.60
C TYR A 539 -1.36 -3.92 -14.97
N ILE A 540 -1.23 -5.23 -15.16
CA ILE A 540 -1.53 -5.99 -16.41
C ILE A 540 -0.59 -5.67 -17.58
N SER A 541 -0.32 -4.40 -17.89
CA SER A 541 0.43 -3.99 -19.08
C SER A 541 1.94 -3.82 -18.85
N GLY A 542 2.40 -3.83 -17.60
CA GLY A 542 3.79 -3.56 -17.24
C GLY A 542 4.76 -4.73 -17.39
N ASN A 543 4.29 -5.92 -17.77
CA ASN A 543 5.08 -7.16 -17.90
C ASN A 543 5.71 -7.69 -16.59
N LEU A 544 5.78 -6.90 -15.51
CA LEU A 544 6.48 -7.26 -14.27
C LEU A 544 5.59 -7.95 -13.24
N PHE A 545 4.43 -7.37 -12.92
CA PHE A 545 3.50 -7.90 -11.91
C PHE A 545 2.37 -8.71 -12.54
N SER A 546 1.99 -9.77 -11.85
CA SER A 546 0.88 -10.67 -12.20
C SER A 546 -0.49 -10.04 -11.88
N LEU A 547 -1.58 -10.77 -12.12
CA LEU A 547 -2.95 -10.28 -11.93
C LEU A 547 -3.31 -9.92 -10.49
N ASP A 548 -2.52 -10.32 -9.50
CA ASP A 548 -2.70 -9.90 -8.11
C ASP A 548 -2.01 -8.58 -7.76
N GLY A 549 -1.18 -8.06 -8.66
CA GLY A 549 -0.41 -6.83 -8.49
C GLY A 549 0.67 -6.88 -7.41
N ALA A 550 0.88 -8.01 -6.74
CA ALA A 550 1.85 -8.18 -5.65
C ALA A 550 3.00 -9.13 -6.04
N HIS A 551 2.68 -10.21 -6.74
CA HIS A 551 3.63 -11.19 -7.21
C HIS A 551 4.07 -10.88 -8.65
N LEU A 552 5.27 -11.33 -8.98
CA LEU A 552 5.83 -11.17 -10.32
C LEU A 552 5.13 -12.08 -11.32
N THR A 553 5.19 -11.73 -12.59
CA THR A 553 4.88 -12.69 -13.66
C THR A 553 5.99 -13.75 -13.75
N GLN A 554 5.76 -14.85 -14.47
CA GLN A 554 6.82 -15.84 -14.74
C GLN A 554 8.02 -15.19 -15.47
N ARG A 555 7.73 -14.24 -16.36
CA ARG A 555 8.73 -13.36 -16.96
C ARG A 555 9.46 -12.48 -15.94
N GLY A 556 8.75 -11.89 -14.98
CA GLY A 556 9.36 -11.13 -13.88
C GLY A 556 10.30 -12.01 -13.04
N TYR A 557 9.95 -13.27 -12.77
CA TYR A 557 10.86 -14.21 -12.11
C TYR A 557 12.11 -14.54 -12.92
N ALA A 558 12.01 -14.62 -14.25
CA ALA A 558 13.18 -14.76 -15.12
C ALA A 558 14.11 -13.54 -15.05
N VAL A 559 13.55 -12.33 -14.93
CA VAL A 559 14.32 -11.10 -14.69
C VAL A 559 15.07 -11.18 -13.35
N ILE A 560 14.41 -11.57 -12.26
CA ILE A 560 15.06 -11.74 -10.94
C ILE A 560 16.14 -12.83 -10.98
N ALA A 561 15.91 -13.93 -11.71
CA ALA A 561 16.91 -14.98 -11.89
C ALA A 561 18.18 -14.44 -12.57
N ASN A 562 18.03 -13.63 -13.63
CA ASN A 562 19.15 -13.01 -14.34
C ASN A 562 19.94 -12.06 -13.44
N PHE A 563 19.26 -11.16 -12.71
CA PHE A 563 19.94 -10.27 -11.77
C PHE A 563 20.68 -11.02 -10.66
N THR A 564 20.11 -12.13 -10.17
CA THR A 564 20.77 -12.99 -9.20
C THR A 564 22.00 -13.67 -9.80
N ILE A 565 21.90 -14.20 -11.02
CA ILE A 565 23.03 -14.80 -11.76
C ILE A 565 24.14 -13.78 -11.98
N ASP A 566 23.80 -12.55 -12.38
CA ASP A 566 24.77 -11.48 -12.60
C ASP A 566 25.49 -11.10 -11.31
N ALA A 567 24.78 -11.02 -10.18
CA ALA A 567 25.40 -10.79 -8.87
C ALA A 567 26.34 -11.93 -8.46
N ILE A 568 25.96 -13.19 -8.68
CA ILE A 568 26.80 -14.37 -8.41
C ILE A 568 28.06 -14.32 -9.29
N ASN A 569 27.90 -14.10 -10.59
CA ASN A 569 29.02 -13.99 -11.54
C ASN A 569 29.96 -12.84 -11.15
N LYS A 570 29.41 -11.69 -10.74
CA LYS A 570 30.18 -10.52 -10.29
C LYS A 570 30.94 -10.79 -8.98
N GLN A 571 30.31 -11.42 -8.01
CA GLN A 571 30.91 -11.68 -6.69
C GLN A 571 32.05 -12.71 -6.78
N TYR A 572 31.80 -13.80 -7.50
CA TYR A 572 32.68 -14.98 -7.45
C TYR A 572 33.53 -15.17 -8.71
N GLY A 573 33.33 -14.37 -9.76
CA GLY A 573 33.94 -14.63 -11.07
C GLY A 573 33.41 -15.90 -11.74
N SER A 574 32.22 -16.35 -11.34
CA SER A 574 31.49 -17.43 -12.01
C SER A 574 31.08 -16.99 -13.42
N LYS A 575 30.79 -17.97 -14.28
CA LYS A 575 30.26 -17.75 -15.64
C LYS A 575 29.05 -18.63 -15.85
N ILE A 576 27.98 -18.31 -15.13
CA ILE A 576 26.66 -18.92 -15.25
C ILE A 576 25.88 -18.13 -16.32
N PRO A 577 25.30 -18.77 -17.34
CA PRO A 577 24.52 -18.09 -18.36
C PRO A 577 23.18 -17.61 -17.82
N THR A 578 22.66 -16.53 -18.39
CA THR A 578 21.32 -16.00 -18.12
C THR A 578 20.23 -16.77 -18.88
N VAL A 579 18.96 -16.53 -18.52
CA VAL A 579 17.78 -16.97 -19.27
C VAL A 579 17.28 -15.86 -20.20
N GLN A 580 16.64 -16.21 -21.32
CA GLN A 580 15.92 -15.23 -22.13
C GLN A 580 14.53 -14.98 -21.51
N GLN A 581 14.41 -13.92 -20.72
CA GLN A 581 13.21 -13.60 -19.95
C GLN A 581 11.95 -13.42 -20.81
N ASN A 582 12.09 -12.95 -22.05
CA ASN A 582 10.94 -12.69 -22.92
C ASN A 582 10.27 -13.98 -23.43
N ASP A 583 10.91 -15.15 -23.28
CA ASP A 583 10.34 -16.46 -23.63
C ASP A 583 9.27 -16.94 -22.62
N TYR A 584 9.18 -16.29 -21.46
CA TYR A 584 8.24 -16.65 -20.40
C TYR A 584 6.94 -15.82 -20.49
N PRO A 585 5.79 -16.41 -20.09
CA PRO A 585 4.50 -15.73 -20.16
C PRO A 585 4.35 -14.64 -19.08
N VAL A 586 3.53 -13.64 -19.40
CA VAL A 586 3.15 -12.54 -18.48
C VAL A 586 1.83 -12.79 -17.77
N ILE A 587 0.95 -13.56 -18.38
CA ILE A 587 -0.34 -13.98 -17.82
C ILE A 587 -0.45 -15.46 -18.11
N GLU A 588 -1.00 -16.20 -17.17
CA GLU A 588 -1.31 -17.59 -17.43
C GLU A 588 -2.52 -17.71 -18.35
N GLU A 589 -2.28 -17.99 -19.63
CA GLU A 589 -3.34 -18.41 -20.53
C GLU A 589 -3.80 -19.82 -20.15
N GLY A 590 -5.00 -19.92 -19.58
CA GLY A 590 -5.65 -21.18 -19.29
C GLY A 590 -7.14 -21.06 -19.50
N THR A 591 -7.68 -21.81 -20.47
CA THR A 591 -9.11 -22.17 -20.41
C THR A 591 -9.31 -22.94 -19.10
N PRO A 592 -10.39 -22.68 -18.32
CA PRO A 592 -10.68 -23.48 -17.15
C PRO A 592 -10.75 -24.94 -17.60
N ASP A 593 -10.01 -25.84 -16.95
CA ASP A 593 -10.23 -27.27 -17.16
C ASP A 593 -11.74 -27.54 -17.01
N PRO A 594 -12.38 -28.24 -17.97
CA PRO A 594 -13.79 -28.54 -17.84
C PRO A 594 -13.98 -29.31 -16.53
N VAL A 595 -14.81 -28.74 -15.65
CA VAL A 595 -15.26 -29.37 -14.41
C VAL A 595 -15.58 -30.84 -14.72
N PRO A 596 -14.94 -31.83 -14.09
CA PRO A 596 -15.30 -33.22 -14.30
C PRO A 596 -16.79 -33.37 -14.02
N SER A 597 -17.55 -33.83 -15.00
CA SER A 597 -18.96 -34.16 -14.80
C SER A 597 -19.03 -35.23 -13.71
N ASN A 598 -19.65 -34.89 -12.59
CA ASN A 598 -19.93 -35.79 -11.45
C ASN A 598 -20.44 -37.17 -11.87
#